data_AF-A0A956AQC3-F1
#
_entry.id   AF-A0A956AQC3-F1
#
_cell.length_a   1.000
_cell.length_b   1.000
_cell.length_c   1.000
_cell.angle_alpha   90.00
_cell.angle_beta   90.00
_cell.angle_gamma   90.00
#
_symmetry.space_group_name_H-M   'P 1'
#
loop_
_entity.id
_entity.type
_entity.pdbx_description
1 polymer ?
#
loop_
_entity_poly.entity_id
_entity_poly.type
_entity_poly.pdbx_seq_one_letter_code
_entity_poly.pdbx_strand_id
1 'polypeptide(L)'
;MTDSRQIVVGRSRDCGLVLSDGSVSGRHARLSWQGATLLVEDLGSANGTWVRGQRVSQAQLRPGDDLRLGAVSFPWGHPDLYAFLRSGAAGDTILGMSIPGRKYICGACGQTGLIPRGFGGGTLECAACHTALIVGRKPPPGKPGGRVGSIFLSLILLSAAAGVGVWVWQHGGEERARVVREQLQPIGPRPTSEQELSVRVHTRDRVVASMDSSDPVVRNAAVRLAASQQGNFSVEQVASIFTHVRGRWRYVNDPQGAEYFAHASETITNEYVGDCDDFAIVVASMITAIGGRARIVMMSGPAGGHAYPEVCLSGEAEEVRAHLDAHYQALTDRRLRQRVNGIHYRPASDCPLWLNLDWNAGVPGGPYEAESWAVAIYPDGTTETLATAGAAASPAPGG
;
A
#
# COMPACT_ATOMS: atom_id res chain seq x y z
N MET A 1 -1.20 17.36 -6.44
CA MET A 1 -2.68 17.32 -6.28
C MET A 1 -3.01 16.54 -5.01
N THR A 2 -4.11 16.87 -4.35
CA THR A 2 -4.37 16.61 -2.92
C THR A 2 -4.45 15.13 -2.53
N ASP A 3 -3.64 14.74 -1.54
CA ASP A 3 -3.58 13.48 -0.78
C ASP A 3 -4.98 12.96 -0.40
N SER A 4 -5.54 12.03 -1.18
CA SER A 4 -6.85 11.42 -0.89
C SER A 4 -6.68 10.12 -0.12
N ARG A 5 -6.31 10.23 1.16
CA ARG A 5 -6.44 9.10 2.11
C ARG A 5 -7.89 8.66 2.12
N GLN A 6 -8.14 7.38 1.81
CA GLN A 6 -9.47 6.81 1.77
C GLN A 6 -9.62 5.59 2.70
N ILE A 7 -10.78 5.46 3.32
CA ILE A 7 -11.17 4.28 4.10
C ILE A 7 -12.52 3.79 3.62
N VAL A 8 -12.64 2.47 3.42
CA VAL A 8 -13.92 1.83 3.13
C VAL A 8 -14.57 1.42 4.45
N VAL A 9 -15.81 1.84 4.63
CA VAL A 9 -16.68 1.52 5.76
C VAL A 9 -17.73 0.52 5.30
N GLY A 10 -17.96 -0.55 6.07
CA GLY A 10 -18.95 -1.57 5.70
C GLY A 10 -19.09 -2.68 6.72
N ARG A 11 -19.97 -3.65 6.47
CA ARG A 11 -20.22 -4.80 7.34
C ARG A 11 -19.25 -5.96 7.09
N SER A 12 -18.69 -6.02 5.90
CA SER A 12 -17.76 -7.07 5.52
C SER A 12 -16.42 -6.89 6.22
N ARG A 13 -15.75 -8.02 6.45
CA ARG A 13 -14.51 -8.11 7.24
C ARG A 13 -13.27 -7.57 6.51
N ASP A 14 -13.41 -7.21 5.25
CA ASP A 14 -12.43 -6.58 4.36
C ASP A 14 -12.49 -5.04 4.40
N CYS A 15 -13.47 -4.45 5.09
CA CYS A 15 -13.55 -2.99 5.25
C CYS A 15 -12.56 -2.47 6.29
N GLY A 16 -12.01 -1.27 6.05
CA GLY A 16 -11.10 -0.59 6.99
C GLY A 16 -11.81 -0.15 8.28
N LEU A 17 -13.10 0.21 8.18
CA LEU A 17 -13.98 0.39 9.34
C LEU A 17 -15.16 -0.59 9.22
N VAL A 18 -15.20 -1.57 10.12
CA VAL A 18 -16.25 -2.60 10.10
C VAL A 18 -17.38 -2.22 11.04
N LEU A 19 -18.59 -2.11 10.52
CA LEU A 19 -19.83 -1.91 11.27
C LEU A 19 -20.64 -3.20 11.26
N SER A 20 -20.86 -3.83 12.42
CA SER A 20 -21.51 -5.14 12.52
C SER A 20 -23.03 -5.13 12.32
N ASP A 21 -23.62 -3.97 12.02
CA ASP A 21 -25.06 -3.81 11.88
C ASP A 21 -25.59 -4.41 10.56
N GLY A 22 -26.68 -5.17 10.63
CA GLY A 22 -27.26 -5.86 9.48
C GLY A 22 -27.80 -4.94 8.38
N SER A 23 -28.08 -3.67 8.70
CA SER A 23 -28.46 -2.65 7.72
C SER A 23 -27.27 -2.10 6.93
N VAL A 24 -26.03 -2.42 7.33
CA VAL A 24 -24.83 -1.97 6.64
C VAL A 24 -24.44 -3.00 5.57
N SER A 25 -24.24 -2.54 4.33
CA SER A 25 -23.78 -3.38 3.22
C SER A 25 -22.33 -3.85 3.41
N GLY A 26 -21.95 -4.93 2.70
CA GLY A 26 -20.62 -5.52 2.80
C GLY A 26 -19.51 -4.46 2.67
N ARG A 27 -19.51 -3.71 1.57
CA ARG A 27 -18.80 -2.44 1.42
C ARG A 27 -19.88 -1.37 1.26
N HIS A 28 -19.99 -0.44 2.21
CA HIS A 28 -21.13 0.48 2.29
C HIS A 28 -20.79 1.84 1.71
N ALA A 29 -19.73 2.46 2.24
CA ALA A 29 -19.33 3.80 1.84
C ALA A 29 -17.80 3.92 1.86
N ARG A 30 -17.28 4.85 1.08
CA ARG A 30 -15.88 5.28 1.09
C ARG A 30 -15.82 6.68 1.70
N LEU A 31 -14.91 6.88 2.64
CA LEU A 31 -14.54 8.20 3.14
C LEU A 31 -13.19 8.56 2.53
N SER A 32 -13.05 9.71 1.89
CA SER A 32 -11.82 10.13 1.21
C SER A 32 -11.55 11.62 1.39
N TRP A 33 -10.31 12.01 1.66
CA TRP A 33 -9.96 13.44 1.69
C TRP A 33 -9.85 14.03 0.28
N GLN A 34 -10.34 15.25 0.10
CA GLN A 34 -10.08 16.12 -1.05
C GLN A 34 -9.57 17.46 -0.50
N GLY A 35 -8.25 17.58 -0.41
CA GLY A 35 -7.60 18.72 0.25
C GLY A 35 -7.92 18.78 1.73
N ALA A 36 -8.64 19.83 2.16
CA ALA A 36 -9.04 20.02 3.56
C ALA A 36 -10.43 19.46 3.89
N THR A 37 -11.12 18.84 2.91
CA THR A 37 -12.50 18.41 3.05
C THR A 37 -12.61 16.90 2.99
N LEU A 38 -13.34 16.28 3.93
CA LEU A 38 -13.64 14.86 3.84
C LEU A 38 -14.86 14.68 2.95
N LEU A 39 -14.76 13.76 2.01
CA LEU A 39 -15.85 13.31 1.16
C LEU A 39 -16.33 11.94 1.64
N VAL A 40 -17.63 11.71 1.61
CA VAL A 40 -18.23 10.38 1.67
C VAL A 40 -18.83 10.04 0.32
N GLU A 41 -18.64 8.81 -0.12
CA GLU A 41 -19.21 8.24 -1.34
C GLU A 41 -19.90 6.92 -1.00
N ASP A 42 -21.16 6.77 -1.39
CA ASP A 42 -21.92 5.52 -1.24
C ASP A 42 -21.47 4.52 -2.31
N LEU A 43 -21.12 3.30 -1.92
CA LEU A 43 -20.60 2.27 -2.82
C LEU A 43 -21.71 1.36 -3.38
N GLY A 44 -22.90 1.90 -3.59
CA GLY A 44 -24.07 1.13 -4.02
C GLY A 44 -24.68 0.34 -2.86
N SER A 45 -24.76 0.95 -1.68
CA SER A 45 -25.26 0.28 -0.48
C SER A 45 -26.78 0.05 -0.55
N ALA A 46 -27.23 -1.08 0.00
CA ALA A 46 -28.63 -1.49 -0.01
C ALA A 46 -29.55 -0.49 0.72
N ASN A 47 -29.08 0.07 1.85
CA ASN A 47 -29.87 0.96 2.71
C ASN A 47 -29.46 2.45 2.61
N GLY A 48 -28.47 2.75 1.76
CA GLY A 48 -28.01 4.10 1.47
C GLY A 48 -27.16 4.75 2.55
N THR A 49 -26.32 5.66 2.08
CA THR A 49 -25.60 6.65 2.89
C THR A 49 -26.37 7.97 2.95
N TRP A 50 -26.40 8.58 4.13
CA TRP A 50 -27.13 9.81 4.39
C TRP A 50 -26.24 10.82 5.12
N VAL A 51 -26.28 12.08 4.69
CA VAL A 51 -25.55 13.19 5.33
C VAL A 51 -26.54 14.29 5.64
N ARG A 52 -26.57 14.79 6.89
CA ARG A 52 -27.56 15.78 7.36
C ARG A 52 -29.00 15.39 7.03
N GLY A 53 -29.32 14.10 7.17
CA GLY A 53 -30.66 13.57 6.90
C GLY A 53 -31.05 13.40 5.43
N GLN A 54 -30.17 13.76 4.47
CA GLN A 54 -30.41 13.56 3.04
C GLN A 54 -29.62 12.37 2.50
N ARG A 55 -30.24 11.55 1.64
CA ARG A 55 -29.55 10.42 0.99
C ARG A 55 -28.60 10.95 -0.06
N VAL A 56 -27.37 10.46 -0.07
CA VAL A 56 -26.32 10.97 -0.94
C VAL A 56 -25.63 9.81 -1.65
N SER A 57 -25.32 9.99 -2.94
CA SER A 57 -24.33 9.15 -3.64
C SER A 57 -22.92 9.62 -3.31
N GLN A 58 -22.74 10.92 -3.12
CA GLN A 58 -21.50 11.53 -2.68
C GLN A 58 -21.79 12.85 -1.97
N ALA A 59 -21.07 13.16 -0.89
CA ALA A 59 -21.22 14.43 -0.18
C ALA A 59 -19.95 14.82 0.58
N GLN A 60 -19.74 16.13 0.71
CA GLN A 60 -18.72 16.67 1.62
C GLN A 60 -19.23 16.65 3.06
N LEU A 61 -18.38 16.15 3.95
CA LEU A 61 -18.56 16.04 5.39
C LEU A 61 -17.77 17.14 6.11
N ARG A 62 -18.47 17.98 6.83
CA ARG A 62 -17.94 19.04 7.70
C ARG A 62 -18.03 18.61 9.16
N PRO A 63 -17.03 18.90 10.00
CA PRO A 63 -17.13 18.61 11.42
C PRO A 63 -18.45 19.10 12.02
N GLY A 64 -19.15 18.22 12.73
CA GLY A 64 -20.50 18.40 13.25
C GLY A 64 -21.63 17.77 12.42
N ASP A 65 -21.38 17.37 11.16
CA ASP A 65 -22.41 16.78 10.30
C ASP A 65 -22.87 15.39 10.80
N ASP A 66 -24.15 15.06 10.72
CA ASP A 66 -24.61 13.68 10.94
C ASP A 66 -24.38 12.83 9.70
N LEU A 67 -23.55 11.79 9.82
CA LEU A 67 -23.37 10.73 8.81
C LEU A 67 -24.12 9.48 9.26
N ARG A 68 -24.99 8.97 8.38
CA ARG A 68 -25.74 7.73 8.61
C ARG A 68 -25.53 6.72 7.49
N LEU A 69 -25.14 5.52 7.85
CA LEU A 69 -24.91 4.36 6.96
C LEU A 69 -25.95 3.30 7.30
N GLY A 70 -26.96 3.13 6.44
CA GLY A 70 -28.13 2.31 6.77
C GLY A 70 -28.86 2.87 8.00
N ALA A 71 -29.00 2.06 9.05
CA ALA A 71 -29.59 2.46 10.33
C ALA A 71 -28.57 3.05 11.33
N VAL A 72 -27.26 2.96 11.03
CA VAL A 72 -26.19 3.41 11.93
C VAL A 72 -25.91 4.90 11.70
N SER A 73 -26.13 5.75 12.70
CA SER A 73 -25.87 7.19 12.63
C SER A 73 -24.79 7.60 13.62
N PHE A 74 -23.88 8.48 13.20
CA PHE A 74 -22.89 9.08 14.08
C PHE A 74 -22.57 10.53 13.66
N PRO A 75 -22.33 11.43 14.63
CA PRO A 75 -21.85 12.77 14.33
C PRO A 75 -20.41 12.70 13.82
N TRP A 76 -20.19 13.24 12.63
CA TRP A 76 -18.87 13.49 12.05
C TRP A 76 -18.23 14.70 12.77
N GLY A 77 -16.91 14.76 12.90
CA GLY A 77 -16.22 15.94 13.47
C GLY A 77 -15.63 15.78 14.87
N HIS A 78 -15.53 14.57 15.40
CA HIS A 78 -14.68 14.34 16.57
C HIS A 78 -13.21 14.64 16.20
N PRO A 79 -12.50 15.52 16.92
CA PRO A 79 -11.12 15.90 16.61
C PRO A 79 -10.21 14.70 16.38
N ASP A 80 -10.42 13.62 17.14
CA ASP A 80 -9.60 12.40 17.11
C ASP A 80 -9.85 11.53 15.88
N LEU A 81 -11.11 11.40 15.42
CA LEU A 81 -11.41 10.67 14.17
C LEU A 81 -10.96 11.50 12.95
N TYR A 82 -11.11 12.82 13.05
CA TYR A 82 -10.62 13.77 12.06
C TYR A 82 -9.09 13.74 11.96
N ALA A 83 -8.36 13.73 13.09
CA ALA A 83 -6.91 13.59 13.15
C ALA A 83 -6.43 12.19 12.72
N PHE A 84 -7.12 11.12 13.11
CA PHE A 84 -6.81 9.75 12.66
C PHE A 84 -6.88 9.63 11.12
N LEU A 85 -7.98 10.09 10.51
CA LEU A 85 -8.15 10.01 9.07
C LEU A 85 -7.23 10.97 8.30
N ARG A 86 -6.82 12.08 8.92
CA ARG A 86 -6.02 13.13 8.26
C ARG A 86 -4.51 12.95 8.41
N SER A 87 -4.04 12.41 9.54
CA SER A 87 -2.61 12.32 9.85
C SER A 87 -2.18 10.93 10.35
N GLY A 88 -3.09 9.97 10.59
CA GLY A 88 -2.76 8.76 11.35
C GLY A 88 -2.14 9.13 12.69
N ALA A 89 -2.60 10.23 13.30
CA ALA A 89 -1.75 11.01 14.17
C ALA A 89 -1.39 10.30 15.48
N ALA A 90 -0.09 10.20 15.71
CA ALA A 90 0.53 10.34 17.04
C ALA A 90 0.02 9.40 18.14
N GLY A 91 -0.20 8.11 17.84
CA GLY A 91 -0.39 7.07 18.86
C GLY A 91 -1.83 6.66 19.14
N ASP A 92 -2.82 7.19 18.42
CA ASP A 92 -4.24 6.86 18.63
C ASP A 92 -4.64 5.55 17.91
N THR A 93 -5.26 4.60 18.61
CA THR A 93 -5.60 3.26 18.08
C THR A 93 -7.11 3.06 17.91
N ILE A 94 -7.56 2.48 16.79
CA ILE A 94 -8.96 2.07 16.59
C ILE A 94 -9.18 0.64 17.09
N LEU A 95 -10.17 0.47 17.97
CA LEU A 95 -10.58 -0.83 18.51
C LEU A 95 -12.02 -1.18 18.07
N GLY A 96 -12.18 -2.28 17.33
CA GLY A 96 -13.47 -2.87 16.97
C GLY A 96 -13.92 -3.92 17.99
N MET A 97 -15.02 -3.68 18.71
CA MET A 97 -15.37 -4.43 19.92
C MET A 97 -15.99 -5.84 19.74
N SER A 98 -16.23 -6.36 18.54
CA SER A 98 -16.84 -7.70 18.42
C SER A 98 -16.43 -8.47 17.18
N ILE A 99 -15.21 -9.00 17.23
CA ILE A 99 -14.72 -10.04 16.32
C ILE A 99 -14.05 -11.13 17.17
N PRO A 100 -14.39 -12.41 17.00
CA PRO A 100 -13.51 -13.50 17.45
C PRO A 100 -12.13 -13.34 16.78
N GLY A 101 -11.11 -13.01 17.57
CA GLY A 101 -9.78 -12.63 17.06
C GLY A 101 -9.50 -11.12 16.99
N ARG A 102 -10.39 -10.26 17.52
CA ARG A 102 -10.21 -8.82 17.83
C ARG A 102 -9.03 -8.15 17.07
N LYS A 103 -9.27 -7.76 15.81
CA LYS A 103 -8.26 -7.06 15.01
C LYS A 103 -8.02 -5.63 15.52
N TYR A 104 -6.80 -5.13 15.44
CA TYR A 104 -6.45 -3.73 15.70
C TYR A 104 -5.69 -3.14 14.49
N ILE A 105 -5.73 -1.81 14.34
CA ILE A 105 -4.86 -1.05 13.43
C ILE A 105 -4.00 -0.15 14.32
N CYS A 106 -2.68 -0.32 14.32
CA CYS A 106 -1.78 0.52 15.08
C CYS A 106 -1.83 1.96 14.54
N GLY A 107 -2.16 2.92 15.39
CA GLY A 107 -2.14 4.34 15.02
C GLY A 107 -0.79 4.86 14.57
N ALA A 108 0.29 4.33 15.14
CA ALA A 108 1.65 4.82 14.89
C ALA A 108 2.29 4.27 13.61
N CYS A 109 1.90 3.06 13.17
CA CYS A 109 2.54 2.41 12.01
C CYS A 109 1.56 1.74 11.05
N GLY A 110 0.25 1.89 11.24
CA GLY A 110 -0.77 1.25 10.42
C GLY A 110 -0.83 -0.28 10.51
N GLN A 111 0.09 -0.93 11.25
CA GLN A 111 0.15 -2.38 11.36
C GLN A 111 -1.19 -2.94 11.83
N THR A 112 -1.73 -3.86 11.04
CA THR A 112 -2.89 -4.63 11.46
C THR A 112 -2.42 -5.86 12.24
N GLY A 113 -3.15 -6.21 13.30
CA GLY A 113 -2.82 -7.37 14.11
C GLY A 113 -4.04 -7.93 14.82
N LEU A 114 -3.85 -9.02 15.55
CA LEU A 114 -4.90 -9.67 16.35
C LEU A 114 -4.59 -9.44 17.84
N ILE A 115 -5.58 -8.99 18.59
CA ILE A 115 -5.49 -8.95 20.05
C ILE A 115 -5.54 -10.40 20.58
N PRO A 116 -4.65 -10.78 21.52
CA PRO A 116 -4.61 -12.13 22.08
C PRO A 116 -5.96 -12.61 22.62
N ARG A 117 -6.25 -13.91 22.44
CA ARG A 117 -7.47 -14.52 22.99
C ARG A 117 -7.48 -14.38 24.52
N GLY A 118 -8.58 -13.88 25.06
CA GLY A 118 -8.74 -13.68 26.51
C GLY A 118 -8.24 -12.34 27.04
N PHE A 119 -7.65 -11.47 26.19
CA PHE A 119 -7.17 -10.16 26.63
C PHE A 119 -8.34 -9.22 27.01
N GLY A 120 -8.47 -8.94 28.31
CA GLY A 120 -9.57 -8.17 28.88
C GLY A 120 -9.32 -6.66 29.04
N GLY A 121 -8.13 -6.18 28.67
CA GLY A 121 -7.67 -4.80 28.77
C GLY A 121 -6.30 -4.67 29.48
N GLY A 122 -5.50 -3.70 29.04
CA GLY A 122 -4.11 -3.45 29.43
C GLY A 122 -3.32 -2.79 28.28
N THR A 123 -2.01 -2.67 28.42
CA THR A 123 -1.13 -2.20 27.34
C THR A 123 -0.64 -3.39 26.52
N LEU A 124 -0.85 -3.36 25.20
CA LEU A 124 -0.19 -4.20 24.21
C LEU A 124 0.98 -3.42 23.61
N GLU A 125 1.94 -4.12 23.02
CA GLU A 125 3.06 -3.49 22.31
C GLU A 125 2.95 -3.86 20.84
N CYS A 126 2.90 -2.87 19.94
CA CYS A 126 2.81 -3.14 18.51
C CYS A 126 4.06 -3.91 18.06
N ALA A 127 3.89 -5.11 17.50
CA ALA A 127 5.02 -5.92 17.03
C ALA A 127 5.87 -5.24 15.94
N ALA A 128 5.30 -4.27 15.22
CA ALA A 128 6.00 -3.57 14.14
C ALA A 128 6.80 -2.36 14.63
N CYS A 129 6.19 -1.48 15.43
CA CYS A 129 6.80 -0.19 15.81
C CYS A 129 7.06 -0.04 17.31
N HIS A 130 6.78 -1.06 18.12
CA HIS A 130 6.94 -1.04 19.59
C HIS A 130 6.13 0.02 20.32
N THR A 131 5.26 0.73 19.62
CA THR A 131 4.31 1.66 20.24
C THR A 131 3.41 0.88 21.19
N ALA A 132 3.32 1.37 22.41
CA ALA A 132 2.36 0.91 23.40
C ALA A 132 0.94 1.22 22.92
N LEU A 133 0.14 0.18 22.73
CA LEU A 133 -1.28 0.22 22.37
C LEU A 133 -2.10 -0.04 23.63
N ILE A 134 -2.77 0.96 24.18
CA ILE A 134 -3.56 0.79 25.39
C ILE A 134 -4.97 0.34 25.01
N VAL A 135 -5.41 -0.79 25.57
CA VAL A 135 -6.71 -1.41 25.36
C VAL A 135 -7.49 -1.35 26.68
N GLY A 136 -8.59 -0.61 26.73
CA GLY A 136 -9.30 -0.33 27.99
C GLY A 136 -9.96 -1.56 28.64
N ARG A 137 -10.04 -1.54 29.98
CA ARG A 137 -11.07 -2.27 30.75
C ARG A 137 -12.33 -1.40 30.81
N LYS A 138 -13.51 -2.03 30.73
CA LYS A 138 -14.79 -1.38 31.04
C LYS A 138 -14.72 -0.82 32.48
N PRO A 139 -15.00 0.47 32.75
CA PRO A 139 -15.09 0.93 34.13
C PRO A 139 -16.23 0.17 34.83
N PRO A 140 -16.06 -0.25 36.10
CA PRO A 140 -17.14 -0.87 36.84
C PRO A 140 -18.30 0.13 36.99
N PRO A 141 -19.56 -0.31 36.89
CA PRO A 141 -20.69 0.58 37.05
C PRO A 141 -20.72 1.14 38.47
N GLY A 142 -20.63 2.48 38.62
CA GLY A 142 -21.07 3.16 39.85
C GLY A 142 -20.03 3.85 40.73
N LYS A 143 -18.86 4.31 40.26
CA LYS A 143 -18.03 5.28 41.02
C LYS A 143 -17.64 6.49 40.17
N PRO A 144 -18.01 7.72 40.56
CA PRO A 144 -17.50 8.93 39.92
C PRO A 144 -16.04 9.11 40.36
N GLY A 145 -15.10 8.85 39.45
CA GLY A 145 -13.67 9.06 39.67
C GLY A 145 -13.37 10.54 39.86
N GLY A 146 -12.56 10.83 40.89
CA GLY A 146 -12.18 12.17 41.31
C GLY A 146 -11.45 12.97 40.23
N ARG A 147 -11.58 14.30 40.39
CA ARG A 147 -11.04 15.38 39.54
C ARG A 147 -9.60 15.14 39.06
N VAL A 148 -9.46 14.80 37.78
CA VAL A 148 -8.33 15.18 36.91
C VAL A 148 -8.96 15.78 35.66
N GLY A 149 -8.42 16.93 35.22
CA GLY A 149 -9.11 17.92 34.38
C GLY A 149 -9.64 17.41 33.04
N SER A 150 -10.95 17.56 32.84
CA SER A 150 -11.65 17.90 31.60
C SER A 150 -11.14 17.30 30.29
N ILE A 151 -11.56 16.07 29.95
CA ILE A 151 -12.15 15.77 28.63
C ILE A 151 -13.35 14.83 28.85
N PHE A 152 -14.53 15.33 28.50
CA PHE A 152 -15.82 14.68 28.66
C PHE A 152 -15.98 13.50 27.70
N LEU A 153 -16.11 12.30 28.27
CA LEU A 153 -16.74 11.15 27.65
C LEU A 153 -18.21 11.52 27.33
N SER A 154 -18.60 11.52 26.05
CA SER A 154 -20.01 11.67 25.66
C SER A 154 -20.45 10.51 24.79
N LEU A 155 -20.84 9.42 25.46
CA LEU A 155 -21.75 8.41 24.95
C LEU A 155 -22.99 8.48 25.84
N ILE A 156 -24.17 8.72 25.25
CA ILE A 156 -25.55 8.33 25.65
C ILE A 156 -26.56 9.38 25.13
N LEU A 157 -27.76 9.15 24.57
CA LEU A 157 -28.61 8.07 24.01
C LEU A 157 -29.76 8.87 23.33
N LEU A 158 -30.39 8.49 22.21
CA LEU A 158 -31.52 7.56 22.06
C LEU A 158 -31.80 7.54 20.53
N SER A 159 -31.78 6.41 19.83
CA SER A 159 -32.85 5.43 19.87
C SER A 159 -32.40 4.12 19.21
N ALA A 160 -32.65 3.03 19.94
CA ALA A 160 -32.68 1.62 19.56
C ALA A 160 -32.21 1.19 18.15
N ALA A 161 -30.99 0.65 18.06
CA ALA A 161 -30.70 -0.67 17.49
C ALA A 161 -29.22 -1.05 17.70
N ALA A 162 -28.99 -2.21 18.31
CA ALA A 162 -27.78 -3.04 18.34
C ALA A 162 -26.37 -2.40 18.17
N GLY A 163 -25.70 -2.15 19.30
CA GLY A 163 -24.38 -2.74 19.56
C GLY A 163 -23.19 -2.35 18.67
N VAL A 164 -22.99 -1.08 18.34
CA VAL A 164 -21.73 -0.59 17.74
C VAL A 164 -20.97 0.26 18.75
N GLY A 165 -19.78 -0.18 19.17
CA GLY A 165 -18.84 0.60 19.96
C GLY A 165 -17.51 0.68 19.22
N VAL A 166 -17.28 1.77 18.50
CA VAL A 166 -15.97 2.16 17.96
C VAL A 166 -15.34 3.09 18.97
N TRP A 167 -14.13 2.74 19.46
CA TRP A 167 -13.40 3.57 20.42
C TRP A 167 -12.13 4.08 19.77
N VAL A 168 -11.89 5.38 19.91
CA VAL A 168 -10.61 6.05 19.61
C VAL A 168 -9.99 6.40 20.96
N TRP A 169 -8.74 6.02 21.19
CA TRP A 169 -8.06 6.24 22.47
C TRP A 169 -6.80 7.08 22.28
N GLN A 170 -6.64 8.13 23.10
CA GLN A 170 -5.55 9.10 23.01
C GLN A 170 -4.38 8.81 23.96
N HIS A 171 -3.15 8.93 23.46
CA HIS A 171 -1.94 8.73 24.25
C HIS A 171 -1.68 9.91 25.20
N GLY A 172 -2.26 9.88 26.40
CA GLY A 172 -2.10 10.97 27.37
C GLY A 172 -2.69 10.69 28.75
N GLY A 173 -2.07 9.79 29.51
CA GLY A 173 -2.41 9.61 30.91
C GLY A 173 -1.49 8.59 31.57
N GLU A 174 -0.62 9.05 32.47
CA GLU A 174 0.21 8.21 33.32
C GLU A 174 -0.66 7.42 34.32
N GLU A 175 -1.35 6.37 33.88
CA GLU A 175 -1.78 5.31 34.79
C GLU A 175 -0.91 4.08 34.56
N ARG A 176 -0.21 3.68 35.63
CA ARG A 176 0.64 2.48 35.70
C ARG A 176 -0.21 1.21 35.48
N ALA A 177 -0.51 0.91 34.21
CA ALA A 177 -1.10 -0.36 33.81
C ALA A 177 -0.03 -1.47 33.91
N ARG A 178 -0.42 -2.59 34.53
CA ARG A 178 0.42 -3.78 34.71
C ARG A 178 0.90 -4.28 33.33
N VAL A 179 2.18 -4.11 33.04
CA VAL A 179 2.84 -4.56 31.81
C VAL A 179 2.83 -6.09 31.77
N VAL A 180 1.98 -6.67 30.93
CA VAL A 180 2.07 -8.09 30.55
C VAL A 180 2.80 -8.13 29.22
N ARG A 181 4.09 -8.50 29.24
CA ARG A 181 4.90 -8.72 28.03
C ARG A 181 4.51 -10.07 27.41
N GLU A 182 3.40 -10.10 26.66
CA GLU A 182 3.12 -11.19 25.71
C GLU A 182 3.34 -10.64 24.30
N GLN A 183 4.33 -11.21 23.59
CA GLN A 183 4.73 -10.79 22.25
C GLN A 183 3.62 -11.06 21.23
N LEU A 184 3.13 -10.00 20.57
CA LEU A 184 2.28 -10.13 19.39
C LEU A 184 3.13 -10.74 18.25
N GLN A 185 2.61 -11.79 17.59
CA GLN A 185 3.30 -12.42 16.46
C GLN A 185 3.17 -11.54 15.20
N PRO A 186 4.28 -11.03 14.63
CA PRO A 186 4.24 -10.25 13.40
C PRO A 186 3.94 -11.13 12.18
N ILE A 187 3.41 -10.53 11.13
CA ILE A 187 3.44 -11.09 9.77
C ILE A 187 4.56 -10.34 9.02
N GLY A 188 5.71 -10.99 8.82
CA GLY A 188 6.86 -10.44 8.05
C GLY A 188 8.00 -9.80 8.87
N PRO A 189 9.15 -9.49 8.22
CA PRO A 189 10.31 -8.87 8.87
C PRO A 189 10.05 -7.40 9.28
N ARG A 190 10.78 -6.94 10.30
CA ARG A 190 10.65 -5.60 10.90
C ARG A 190 11.30 -4.53 10.00
N PRO A 191 10.68 -3.32 9.85
CA PRO A 191 11.28 -2.21 9.12
C PRO A 191 12.62 -1.77 9.71
N THR A 192 13.55 -1.36 8.84
CA THR A 192 14.91 -0.93 9.16
C THR A 192 15.09 0.59 9.13
N SER A 193 14.15 1.35 8.55
CA SER A 193 14.15 2.83 8.51
C SER A 193 12.74 3.46 8.54
N GLU A 194 12.63 4.75 8.88
CA GLU A 194 11.37 5.52 8.81
C GLU A 194 10.82 5.63 7.37
N GLN A 195 11.72 5.66 6.40
CA GLN A 195 11.35 5.76 4.99
C GLN A 195 10.82 4.42 4.46
N GLU A 196 11.44 3.30 4.87
CA GLU A 196 10.88 1.97 4.62
C GLU A 196 9.48 1.82 5.24
N LEU A 197 9.30 2.33 6.47
CA LEU A 197 7.99 2.34 7.10
C LEU A 197 6.99 3.18 6.29
N SER A 198 7.40 4.35 5.80
CA SER A 198 6.56 5.18 4.93
C SER A 198 6.13 4.44 3.66
N VAL A 199 7.05 3.72 3.00
CA VAL A 199 6.70 2.93 1.81
C VAL A 199 5.66 1.86 2.12
N ARG A 200 5.87 1.10 3.22
CA ARG A 200 4.96 0.02 3.63
C ARG A 200 3.57 0.51 4.04
N VAL A 201 3.47 1.73 4.58
CA VAL A 201 2.24 2.26 5.21
C VAL A 201 1.50 3.25 4.31
N HIS A 202 2.21 4.09 3.56
CA HIS A 202 1.64 5.21 2.82
C HIS A 202 1.69 5.02 1.30
N THR A 203 2.68 4.28 0.81
CA THR A 203 2.93 4.19 -0.63
C THR A 203 2.38 2.92 -1.27
N ARG A 204 2.55 1.78 -0.60
CA ARG A 204 2.21 0.45 -1.12
C ARG A 204 0.84 0.35 -1.78
N ASP A 205 -0.22 0.74 -1.08
CA ASP A 205 -1.59 0.56 -1.57
C ASP A 205 -1.88 1.44 -2.79
N ARG A 206 -1.22 2.60 -2.88
CA ARG A 206 -1.33 3.51 -4.03
C ARG A 206 -0.62 2.90 -5.24
N VAL A 207 0.62 2.42 -5.06
CA VAL A 207 1.38 1.73 -6.11
C VAL A 207 0.62 0.51 -6.63
N VAL A 208 0.12 -0.36 -5.74
CA VAL A 208 -0.63 -1.56 -6.13
C VAL A 208 -1.92 -1.21 -6.87
N ALA A 209 -2.64 -0.17 -6.44
CA ALA A 209 -3.82 0.30 -7.14
C ALA A 209 -3.49 0.85 -8.54
N SER A 210 -2.36 1.54 -8.68
CA SER A 210 -1.88 2.10 -9.94
C SER A 210 -1.37 1.05 -10.92
N MET A 211 -1.01 -0.15 -10.47
CA MET A 211 -0.57 -1.22 -11.39
C MET A 211 -1.65 -1.67 -12.38
N ASP A 212 -2.92 -1.70 -11.99
CA ASP A 212 -4.08 -2.02 -12.85
C ASP A 212 -3.86 -3.08 -13.96
N SER A 213 -3.08 -4.13 -13.71
CA SER A 213 -2.59 -5.07 -14.74
C SER A 213 -3.66 -5.88 -15.48
N SER A 214 -4.87 -5.92 -14.93
CA SER A 214 -6.05 -6.54 -15.56
C SER A 214 -6.84 -5.59 -16.47
N ASP A 215 -6.48 -4.30 -16.49
CA ASP A 215 -7.11 -3.29 -17.34
C ASP A 215 -6.88 -3.62 -18.83
N PRO A 216 -7.90 -3.53 -19.68
CA PRO A 216 -7.77 -3.83 -21.11
C PRO A 216 -6.72 -2.99 -21.84
N VAL A 217 -6.47 -1.74 -21.45
CA VAL A 217 -5.44 -0.88 -22.05
C VAL A 217 -4.06 -1.49 -21.80
N VAL A 218 -3.76 -1.83 -20.54
CA VAL A 218 -2.50 -2.45 -20.12
C VAL A 218 -2.33 -3.82 -20.78
N ARG A 219 -3.36 -4.68 -20.67
CA ARG A 219 -3.32 -6.03 -21.23
C ARG A 219 -3.12 -6.02 -22.74
N ASN A 220 -3.86 -5.18 -23.48
CA ASN A 220 -3.76 -5.10 -24.94
C ASN A 220 -2.44 -4.50 -25.41
N ALA A 221 -1.88 -3.53 -24.68
CA ALA A 221 -0.55 -3.02 -24.97
C ALA A 221 0.52 -4.11 -24.76
N ALA A 222 0.49 -4.79 -23.61
CA ALA A 222 1.47 -5.80 -23.26
C ALA A 222 1.46 -7.00 -24.21
N VAL A 223 0.28 -7.55 -24.55
CA VAL A 223 0.20 -8.69 -25.50
C VAL A 223 0.71 -8.32 -26.88
N ARG A 224 0.46 -7.10 -27.37
CA ARG A 224 0.92 -6.68 -28.70
C ARG A 224 2.43 -6.61 -28.78
N LEU A 225 3.09 -6.17 -27.70
CA LEU A 225 4.54 -6.12 -27.62
C LEU A 225 5.16 -7.51 -27.43
N ALA A 226 4.50 -8.39 -26.67
CA ALA A 226 4.93 -9.76 -26.46
C ALA A 226 4.65 -10.68 -27.68
N ALA A 227 3.76 -10.28 -28.60
CA ALA A 227 3.25 -11.14 -29.67
C ALA A 227 4.31 -11.67 -30.66
N SER A 228 5.48 -11.03 -30.77
CA SER A 228 6.60 -11.53 -31.56
C SER A 228 7.17 -12.84 -31.00
N GLN A 229 6.98 -13.08 -29.69
CA GLN A 229 7.44 -14.26 -28.97
C GLN A 229 6.24 -15.04 -28.47
N GLN A 230 5.81 -16.02 -29.28
CA GLN A 230 4.63 -16.83 -28.98
C GLN A 230 4.92 -17.84 -27.86
N GLY A 231 3.88 -18.14 -27.06
CA GLY A 231 3.93 -19.18 -26.04
C GLY A 231 3.94 -18.65 -24.61
N ASN A 232 4.62 -19.39 -23.74
CA ASN A 232 4.70 -19.07 -22.31
C ASN A 232 5.50 -17.78 -22.06
N PHE A 233 5.38 -17.26 -20.84
CA PHE A 233 6.15 -16.10 -20.39
C PHE A 233 7.66 -16.30 -20.62
N SER A 234 8.33 -15.33 -21.24
CA SER A 234 9.75 -15.43 -21.58
C SER A 234 10.53 -14.12 -21.38
N VAL A 235 11.86 -14.22 -21.30
CA VAL A 235 12.76 -13.07 -21.15
C VAL A 235 12.72 -12.14 -22.37
N GLU A 236 12.48 -12.67 -23.57
CA GLU A 236 12.37 -11.89 -24.79
C GLU A 236 11.08 -11.07 -24.84
N GLN A 237 9.98 -11.56 -24.23
CA GLN A 237 8.76 -10.77 -24.03
C GLN A 237 9.02 -9.60 -23.08
N VAL A 238 9.75 -9.85 -21.98
CA VAL A 238 10.22 -8.79 -21.06
C VAL A 238 11.06 -7.76 -21.81
N ALA A 239 12.05 -8.20 -22.59
CA ALA A 239 12.92 -7.32 -23.35
C ALA A 239 12.15 -6.47 -24.37
N SER A 240 11.13 -7.04 -25.01
CA SER A 240 10.26 -6.33 -25.95
C SER A 240 9.43 -5.24 -25.27
N ILE A 241 8.85 -5.54 -24.10
CA ILE A 241 8.12 -4.56 -23.28
C ILE A 241 9.07 -3.45 -22.82
N PHE A 242 10.19 -3.81 -22.20
CA PHE A 242 11.17 -2.86 -21.68
C PHE A 242 11.68 -1.94 -22.79
N THR A 243 12.12 -2.49 -23.92
CA THR A 243 12.63 -1.70 -25.06
C THR A 243 11.58 -0.72 -25.59
N HIS A 244 10.33 -1.14 -25.66
CA HIS A 244 9.25 -0.27 -26.14
C HIS A 244 9.00 0.91 -25.20
N VAL A 245 8.81 0.63 -23.91
CA VAL A 245 8.51 1.65 -22.89
C VAL A 245 9.71 2.56 -22.71
N ARG A 246 10.90 1.98 -22.50
CA ARG A 246 12.15 2.72 -22.30
C ARG A 246 12.53 3.61 -23.47
N GLY A 247 12.32 3.13 -24.70
CA GLY A 247 12.60 3.90 -25.92
C GLY A 247 11.61 5.05 -26.16
N ARG A 248 10.45 5.04 -25.48
CA ARG A 248 9.44 6.11 -25.54
C ARG A 248 9.42 6.99 -24.31
N TRP A 249 10.05 6.53 -23.22
CA TRP A 249 9.98 7.20 -21.92
C TRP A 249 10.44 8.65 -22.00
N ARG A 250 9.57 9.57 -21.57
CA ARG A 250 9.93 10.98 -21.39
C ARG A 250 9.75 11.33 -19.92
N TYR A 251 10.88 11.63 -19.28
CA TYR A 251 10.89 11.90 -17.85
C TYR A 251 10.29 13.27 -17.55
N VAL A 252 9.28 13.31 -16.69
CA VAL A 252 8.65 14.53 -16.18
C VAL A 252 8.41 14.34 -14.70
N ASN A 253 9.02 15.19 -13.87
CA ASN A 253 8.82 15.14 -12.42
C ASN A 253 7.36 15.39 -12.08
N ASP A 254 6.93 14.74 -11.01
CA ASP A 254 5.68 15.05 -10.36
C ASP A 254 5.53 16.50 -9.88
N PRO A 255 4.28 16.97 -9.70
CA PRO A 255 4.01 18.27 -9.11
C PRO A 255 4.67 18.44 -7.74
N GLN A 256 5.40 19.54 -7.56
CA GLN A 256 6.14 19.80 -6.33
C GLN A 256 5.29 19.59 -5.07
N GLY A 257 5.81 18.77 -4.15
CA GLY A 257 5.19 18.51 -2.85
C GLY A 257 4.12 17.42 -2.85
N ALA A 258 3.94 16.69 -3.95
CA ALA A 258 3.08 15.51 -4.01
C ALA A 258 3.73 14.42 -4.88
N GLU A 259 3.71 13.19 -4.38
CA GLU A 259 4.01 12.00 -5.18
C GLU A 259 2.71 11.50 -5.80
N TYR A 260 2.65 11.31 -7.11
CA TYR A 260 1.52 10.86 -7.91
C TYR A 260 1.90 9.62 -8.72
N PHE A 261 1.50 8.46 -8.20
CA PHE A 261 1.59 7.19 -8.91
C PHE A 261 0.57 7.11 -10.05
N ALA A 262 0.96 7.40 -11.29
CA ALA A 262 0.07 7.25 -12.44
C ALA A 262 -0.32 5.79 -12.63
N HIS A 263 -1.58 5.56 -12.99
CA HIS A 263 -2.04 4.22 -13.35
C HIS A 263 -1.29 3.71 -14.59
N ALA A 264 -0.96 2.42 -14.69
CA ALA A 264 -0.27 1.91 -15.87
C ALA A 264 -1.11 2.16 -17.15
N SER A 265 -2.44 2.05 -17.06
CA SER A 265 -3.35 2.43 -18.14
C SER A 265 -3.27 3.91 -18.52
N GLU A 266 -3.11 4.80 -17.54
CA GLU A 266 -2.90 6.24 -17.73
C GLU A 266 -1.56 6.51 -18.39
N THR A 267 -0.46 5.93 -17.89
CA THR A 267 0.88 6.08 -18.46
C THR A 267 0.93 5.65 -19.92
N ILE A 268 0.27 4.55 -20.28
CA ILE A 268 0.15 4.08 -21.68
C ILE A 268 -0.63 5.10 -22.53
N THR A 269 -1.74 5.61 -22.00
CA THR A 269 -2.59 6.58 -22.70
C THR A 269 -1.88 7.92 -22.91
N ASN A 270 -1.01 8.29 -21.97
CA ASN A 270 -0.20 9.50 -22.01
C ASN A 270 1.14 9.32 -22.76
N GLU A 271 1.25 8.31 -23.61
CA GLU A 271 2.45 8.03 -24.43
C GLU A 271 3.75 7.80 -23.64
N TYR A 272 3.66 7.14 -22.48
CA TYR A 272 4.81 6.78 -21.63
C TYR A 272 5.61 7.99 -21.12
N VAL A 273 4.88 8.94 -20.52
CA VAL A 273 5.43 10.14 -19.88
C VAL A 273 5.14 10.07 -18.39
N GLY A 274 6.14 10.38 -17.57
CA GLY A 274 6.07 10.27 -16.11
C GLY A 274 7.47 10.32 -15.50
N ASP A 275 7.60 10.01 -14.21
CA ASP A 275 8.88 9.91 -13.52
C ASP A 275 9.29 8.46 -13.20
N CYS A 276 10.01 8.20 -12.11
CA CYS A 276 10.62 6.90 -11.87
C CYS A 276 9.60 5.82 -11.45
N ASP A 277 8.62 6.16 -10.62
CA ASP A 277 7.62 5.19 -10.17
C ASP A 277 6.59 4.91 -11.26
N ASP A 278 6.20 5.90 -12.07
CA ASP A 278 5.35 5.69 -13.24
C ASP A 278 5.95 4.68 -14.21
N PHE A 279 7.27 4.77 -14.46
CA PHE A 279 8.00 3.80 -15.28
C PHE A 279 7.93 2.41 -14.66
N ALA A 280 8.21 2.33 -13.35
CA ALA A 280 8.22 1.08 -12.62
C ALA A 280 6.84 0.41 -12.64
N ILE A 281 5.78 1.20 -12.42
CA ILE A 281 4.39 0.79 -12.43
C ILE A 281 4.03 0.24 -13.79
N VAL A 282 4.21 1.00 -14.89
CA VAL A 282 3.75 0.54 -16.20
C VAL A 282 4.47 -0.74 -16.66
N VAL A 283 5.79 -0.83 -16.45
CA VAL A 283 6.57 -2.00 -16.87
C VAL A 283 6.21 -3.24 -16.04
N ALA A 284 6.17 -3.14 -14.71
CA ALA A 284 5.78 -4.26 -13.85
C ALA A 284 4.35 -4.75 -14.17
N SER A 285 3.45 -3.82 -14.48
CA SER A 285 2.06 -4.11 -14.79
C SER A 285 1.88 -4.80 -16.13
N MET A 286 2.61 -4.38 -17.16
CA MET A 286 2.60 -5.04 -18.46
C MET A 286 3.18 -6.46 -18.38
N ILE A 287 4.25 -6.66 -17.60
CA ILE A 287 4.82 -7.99 -17.34
C ILE A 287 3.81 -8.88 -16.61
N THR A 288 3.18 -8.35 -15.56
CA THR A 288 2.13 -9.07 -14.81
C THR A 288 0.96 -9.42 -15.72
N ALA A 289 0.56 -8.51 -16.60
CA ALA A 289 -0.54 -8.71 -17.54
C ALA A 289 -0.28 -9.84 -18.54
N ILE A 290 0.98 -10.21 -18.83
CA ILE A 290 1.33 -11.35 -19.70
C ILE A 290 1.68 -12.62 -18.92
N GLY A 291 1.43 -12.65 -17.61
CA GLY A 291 1.65 -13.81 -16.75
C GLY A 291 3.04 -13.89 -16.12
N GLY A 292 3.85 -12.84 -16.25
CA GLY A 292 5.11 -12.71 -15.53
C GLY A 292 4.90 -12.36 -14.06
N ARG A 293 5.86 -12.71 -13.20
CA ARG A 293 5.91 -12.25 -11.82
C ARG A 293 6.81 -11.02 -11.75
N ALA A 294 6.22 -9.85 -11.48
CA ALA A 294 6.96 -8.61 -11.30
C ALA A 294 6.79 -8.05 -9.89
N ARG A 295 7.72 -7.20 -9.46
CA ARG A 295 7.62 -6.38 -8.26
C ARG A 295 8.17 -4.97 -8.56
N ILE A 296 7.74 -3.99 -7.79
CA ILE A 296 8.24 -2.61 -7.87
C ILE A 296 9.15 -2.40 -6.67
N VAL A 297 10.38 -1.99 -6.90
CA VAL A 297 11.34 -1.65 -5.86
C VAL A 297 11.34 -0.15 -5.68
N MET A 298 11.12 0.29 -4.44
CA MET A 298 11.33 1.66 -4.01
C MET A 298 12.59 1.70 -3.15
N MET A 299 13.45 2.67 -3.41
CA MET A 299 14.71 2.80 -2.73
C MET A 299 15.02 4.26 -2.41
N SER A 300 15.98 4.46 -1.50
CA SER A 300 16.65 5.75 -1.39
C SER A 300 18.16 5.52 -1.40
N GLY A 301 18.86 6.42 -2.06
CA GLY A 301 20.31 6.43 -2.21
C GLY A 301 20.90 7.83 -2.03
N PRO A 302 22.21 7.99 -2.26
CA PRO A 302 22.87 9.29 -2.22
C PRO A 302 22.29 10.32 -3.22
N ALA A 303 21.65 9.84 -4.30
CA ALA A 303 21.03 10.67 -5.33
C ALA A 303 19.58 11.07 -5.02
N GLY A 304 18.97 10.52 -3.97
CA GLY A 304 17.56 10.74 -3.63
C GLY A 304 16.74 9.46 -3.59
N GLY A 305 15.42 9.60 -3.63
CA GLY A 305 14.51 8.47 -3.82
C GLY A 305 14.49 8.03 -5.29
N HIS A 306 14.29 6.75 -5.52
CA HIS A 306 14.17 6.17 -6.86
C HIS A 306 13.26 4.95 -6.83
N ALA A 307 12.65 4.64 -7.98
CA ALA A 307 11.80 3.47 -8.15
C ALA A 307 12.12 2.77 -9.47
N TYR A 308 12.11 1.43 -9.43
CA TYR A 308 12.35 0.61 -10.60
C TYR A 308 11.62 -0.74 -10.49
N PRO A 309 11.25 -1.38 -11.60
CA PRO A 309 10.68 -2.72 -11.56
C PRO A 309 11.76 -3.80 -11.51
N GLU A 310 11.42 -4.95 -10.94
CA GLU A 310 12.15 -6.20 -11.10
C GLU A 310 11.21 -7.30 -11.57
N VAL A 311 11.75 -8.26 -12.33
CA VAL A 311 10.99 -9.40 -12.85
C VAL A 311 11.62 -10.72 -12.46
N CYS A 312 10.79 -11.65 -12.02
CA CYS A 312 11.21 -12.99 -11.68
C CYS A 312 11.35 -13.86 -12.93
N LEU A 313 12.52 -14.45 -13.12
CA LEU A 313 12.82 -15.39 -14.20
C LEU A 313 13.28 -16.71 -13.59
N SER A 314 12.93 -17.83 -14.22
CA SER A 314 13.21 -19.18 -13.73
C SER A 314 14.51 -19.81 -14.23
N GLY A 315 15.27 -19.10 -15.07
CA GLY A 315 16.53 -19.57 -15.67
C GLY A 315 17.77 -19.07 -14.91
N GLU A 316 18.91 -19.68 -15.21
CA GLU A 316 20.21 -19.25 -14.68
C GLU A 316 20.63 -17.90 -15.25
N ALA A 317 21.42 -17.14 -14.50
CA ALA A 317 21.79 -15.77 -14.90
C ALA A 317 22.49 -15.69 -16.26
N GLU A 318 23.37 -16.64 -16.56
CA GLU A 318 24.08 -16.67 -17.84
C GLU A 318 23.15 -17.02 -19.02
N GLU A 319 22.15 -17.87 -18.80
CA GLU A 319 21.13 -18.20 -19.80
C GLU A 319 20.26 -16.97 -20.10
N VAL A 320 19.78 -16.30 -19.04
CA VAL A 320 19.01 -15.05 -19.16
C VAL A 320 19.82 -13.98 -19.90
N ARG A 321 21.10 -13.79 -19.55
CA ARG A 321 22.01 -12.87 -20.24
C ARG A 321 22.17 -13.21 -21.72
N ALA A 322 22.41 -14.48 -22.05
CA ALA A 322 22.59 -14.94 -23.42
C ALA A 322 21.33 -14.71 -24.28
N HIS A 323 20.14 -14.99 -23.72
CA HIS A 323 18.86 -14.74 -24.39
C HIS A 323 18.63 -13.24 -24.63
N LEU A 324 18.94 -12.40 -23.65
CA LEU A 324 18.88 -10.94 -23.81
C LEU A 324 19.85 -10.48 -24.91
N ASP A 325 21.11 -10.93 -24.89
CA ASP A 325 22.10 -10.57 -25.92
C ASP A 325 21.60 -10.97 -27.32
N ALA A 326 21.14 -12.21 -27.48
CA ALA A 326 20.59 -12.69 -28.74
C ALA A 326 19.38 -11.85 -29.21
N HIS A 327 18.46 -11.50 -28.30
CA HIS A 327 17.32 -10.65 -28.60
C HIS A 327 17.76 -9.28 -29.12
N TYR A 328 18.64 -8.58 -28.40
CA TYR A 328 19.07 -7.23 -28.78
C TYR A 328 19.93 -7.21 -30.04
N GLN A 329 20.75 -8.24 -30.31
CA GLN A 329 21.49 -8.36 -31.56
C GLN A 329 20.59 -8.62 -32.77
N ALA A 330 19.45 -9.30 -32.56
CA ALA A 330 18.49 -9.63 -33.61
C ALA A 330 17.54 -8.48 -33.98
N LEU A 331 17.49 -7.38 -33.21
CA LEU A 331 16.59 -6.26 -33.49
C LEU A 331 16.81 -5.68 -34.90
N THR A 332 15.72 -5.40 -35.61
CA THR A 332 15.77 -4.83 -36.95
C THR A 332 16.23 -3.37 -36.94
N ASP A 333 15.80 -2.59 -35.94
CA ASP A 333 16.30 -1.24 -35.72
C ASP A 333 17.72 -1.27 -35.16
N ARG A 334 18.69 -0.88 -35.99
CA ARG A 334 20.11 -0.84 -35.64
C ARG A 334 20.43 0.11 -34.48
N ARG A 335 19.58 1.10 -34.20
CA ARG A 335 19.78 2.05 -33.08
C ARG A 335 19.51 1.42 -31.72
N LEU A 336 18.69 0.36 -31.69
CA LEU A 336 18.33 -0.35 -30.47
C LEU A 336 19.24 -1.55 -30.19
N ARG A 337 20.06 -1.97 -31.18
CA ARG A 337 21.00 -3.08 -31.03
C ARG A 337 22.06 -2.76 -29.99
N GLN A 338 22.19 -3.63 -29.00
CA GLN A 338 23.16 -3.51 -27.92
C GLN A 338 23.72 -4.90 -27.59
N ARG A 339 24.95 -4.94 -27.09
CA ARG A 339 25.54 -6.18 -26.56
C ARG A 339 25.29 -6.26 -25.07
N VAL A 340 24.75 -7.37 -24.60
CA VAL A 340 24.44 -7.62 -23.19
C VAL A 340 25.55 -8.46 -22.59
N ASN A 341 26.58 -7.78 -22.06
CA ASN A 341 27.78 -8.44 -21.53
C ASN A 341 27.61 -8.97 -20.09
N GLY A 342 26.57 -8.55 -19.39
CA GLY A 342 26.28 -8.97 -18.03
C GLY A 342 24.88 -8.50 -17.63
N ILE A 343 24.38 -9.05 -16.52
CA ILE A 343 23.09 -8.67 -15.94
C ILE A 343 23.22 -8.48 -14.43
N HIS A 344 22.44 -7.56 -13.89
CA HIS A 344 22.26 -7.37 -12.46
C HIS A 344 20.87 -7.85 -12.04
N TYR A 345 20.84 -8.62 -10.95
CA TYR A 345 19.65 -9.26 -10.44
C TYR A 345 19.79 -9.50 -8.93
N ARG A 346 18.67 -9.80 -8.26
CA ARG A 346 18.67 -10.28 -6.87
C ARG A 346 18.22 -11.74 -6.81
N PRO A 347 18.99 -12.63 -6.14
CA PRO A 347 18.50 -13.95 -5.80
C PRO A 347 17.53 -13.87 -4.61
N ALA A 348 16.49 -14.69 -4.61
CA ALA A 348 15.57 -14.84 -3.48
C ALA A 348 15.12 -16.31 -3.34
N SER A 349 14.60 -16.67 -2.17
CA SER A 349 14.13 -18.06 -1.95
C SER A 349 12.89 -18.42 -2.78
N ASP A 350 12.09 -17.44 -3.15
CA ASP A 350 10.83 -17.59 -3.90
C ASP A 350 11.01 -17.35 -5.41
N CYS A 351 12.18 -16.86 -5.82
CA CYS A 351 12.53 -16.59 -7.21
C CYS A 351 14.05 -16.68 -7.40
N PRO A 352 14.55 -17.50 -8.34
CA PRO A 352 15.99 -17.65 -8.51
C PRO A 352 16.65 -16.37 -9.04
N LEU A 353 15.93 -15.57 -9.81
CA LEU A 353 16.45 -14.38 -10.45
C LEU A 353 15.41 -13.27 -10.55
N TRP A 354 15.52 -12.24 -9.70
CA TRP A 354 14.83 -10.96 -9.86
C TRP A 354 15.68 -10.01 -10.71
N LEU A 355 15.42 -9.95 -12.02
CA LEU A 355 16.19 -9.14 -12.97
C LEU A 355 15.87 -7.65 -12.78
N ASN A 356 16.90 -6.81 -12.69
CA ASN A 356 16.73 -5.36 -12.62
C ASN A 356 16.19 -4.79 -13.94
N LEU A 357 15.13 -4.00 -13.90
CA LEU A 357 14.55 -3.32 -15.05
C LEU A 357 14.57 -1.79 -14.86
N ASP A 358 15.60 -1.26 -14.22
CA ASP A 358 15.80 0.18 -14.07
C ASP A 358 15.92 0.88 -15.44
N TRP A 359 15.15 1.96 -15.61
CA TRP A 359 15.14 2.78 -16.81
C TRP A 359 16.45 3.54 -17.02
N ASN A 360 17.32 3.67 -16.03
CA ASN A 360 18.66 4.21 -16.24
C ASN A 360 19.50 3.38 -17.23
N ALA A 361 19.13 2.11 -17.44
CA ALA A 361 19.79 1.22 -18.38
C ALA A 361 19.13 1.24 -19.78
N GLY A 362 19.95 0.97 -20.80
CA GLY A 362 19.48 0.80 -22.18
C GLY A 362 18.86 -0.57 -22.47
N VAL A 363 19.08 -1.56 -21.59
CA VAL A 363 18.61 -2.95 -21.70
C VAL A 363 18.28 -3.49 -20.29
N PRO A 364 17.41 -4.52 -20.17
CA PRO A 364 17.20 -5.27 -18.93
C PRO A 364 18.50 -5.78 -18.31
N GLY A 365 18.54 -5.82 -16.99
CA GLY A 365 19.71 -6.26 -16.23
C GLY A 365 20.80 -5.22 -16.10
N GLY A 366 20.52 -3.93 -16.34
CA GLY A 366 21.48 -2.88 -16.05
C GLY A 366 21.82 -2.74 -14.56
N PRO A 367 22.89 -2.01 -14.21
CA PRO A 367 23.34 -1.87 -12.83
C PRO A 367 22.27 -1.22 -11.95
N TYR A 368 22.25 -1.61 -10.68
CA TYR A 368 21.50 -0.89 -9.66
C TYR A 368 22.15 0.44 -9.37
N GLU A 369 21.34 1.44 -9.06
CA GLU A 369 21.80 2.62 -8.36
C GLU A 369 22.27 2.28 -6.94
N ALA A 370 23.08 3.16 -6.34
CA ALA A 370 23.56 2.96 -4.98
C ALA A 370 22.43 3.13 -3.96
N GLU A 371 22.11 2.07 -3.22
CA GLU A 371 20.99 2.02 -2.29
C GLU A 371 21.45 2.14 -0.84
N SER A 372 20.82 3.05 -0.10
CA SER A 372 20.86 3.08 1.37
C SER A 372 19.85 2.10 1.98
N TRP A 373 18.69 1.95 1.33
CA TRP A 373 17.68 0.92 1.63
C TRP A 373 16.84 0.66 0.38
N ALA A 374 16.22 -0.51 0.29
CA ALA A 374 15.30 -0.87 -0.78
C ALA A 374 14.14 -1.72 -0.25
N VAL A 375 12.93 -1.50 -0.78
CA VAL A 375 11.70 -2.22 -0.43
C VAL A 375 11.01 -2.65 -1.71
N ALA A 376 10.80 -3.96 -1.86
CA ALA A 376 9.94 -4.50 -2.91
C ALA A 376 8.46 -4.41 -2.50
N ILE A 377 7.62 -4.00 -3.44
CA ILE A 377 6.16 -4.04 -3.40
C ILE A 377 5.69 -5.04 -4.45
N TYR A 378 4.92 -6.03 -4.02
CA TYR A 378 4.35 -7.06 -4.90
C TYR A 378 2.92 -6.70 -5.30
N PRO A 379 2.43 -7.19 -6.47
CA PRO A 379 1.07 -6.93 -6.95
C PRO A 379 -0.05 -7.35 -5.98
N ASP A 380 0.22 -8.30 -5.08
CA ASP A 380 -0.74 -8.77 -4.07
C ASP A 380 -0.77 -7.89 -2.80
N GLY A 381 0.02 -6.81 -2.77
CA GLY A 381 0.14 -5.92 -1.61
C GLY A 381 1.04 -6.46 -0.51
N THR A 382 1.83 -7.50 -0.77
CA THR A 382 2.93 -7.87 0.11
C THR A 382 4.14 -6.97 -0.13
N THR A 383 4.99 -6.82 0.89
CA THR A 383 6.21 -6.01 0.82
C THR A 383 7.37 -6.72 1.48
N GLU A 384 8.57 -6.56 0.93
CA GLU A 384 9.80 -7.18 1.40
C GLU A 384 10.92 -6.14 1.48
N THR A 385 11.65 -6.11 2.60
CA THR A 385 12.90 -5.34 2.71
C THR A 385 13.98 -6.07 1.94
N LEU A 386 14.59 -5.41 0.97
CA LEU A 386 15.69 -5.99 0.21
C LEU A 386 17.02 -5.62 0.87
N ALA A 387 17.97 -6.54 0.82
CA ALA A 387 19.36 -6.18 1.05
C ALA A 387 19.78 -5.15 -0.01
N THR A 388 20.58 -4.14 0.33
CA THR A 388 20.99 -3.12 -0.64
C THR A 388 21.82 -3.74 -1.77
N ALA A 389 21.55 -3.30 -3.00
CA ALA A 389 22.31 -3.68 -4.17
C ALA A 389 23.75 -3.14 -4.02
N GLY A 390 24.70 -4.06 -3.86
CA GLY A 390 26.07 -3.77 -3.48
C GLY A 390 26.72 -4.86 -2.64
N ALA A 391 25.91 -5.73 -2.01
CA ALA A 391 26.41 -6.91 -1.29
C ALA A 391 26.50 -8.19 -2.16
N ALA A 392 25.89 -8.22 -3.35
CA ALA A 392 25.72 -9.46 -4.14
C ALA A 392 26.01 -9.31 -5.65
N ALA A 393 26.85 -8.37 -6.07
CA ALA A 393 27.43 -8.41 -7.41
C ALA A 393 28.79 -9.10 -7.34
N SER A 394 28.82 -10.43 -7.48
CA SER A 394 30.06 -11.09 -7.85
C SER A 394 30.25 -10.90 -9.35
N PRO A 395 31.40 -10.41 -9.83
CA PRO A 395 31.75 -10.58 -11.23
C PRO A 395 31.93 -12.09 -11.46
N ALA A 396 31.36 -12.62 -12.54
CA ALA A 396 31.82 -13.93 -13.03
C ALA A 396 33.33 -13.82 -13.31
N PRO A 397 34.14 -14.80 -12.86
CA PRO A 397 35.58 -14.75 -13.06
C PRO A 397 35.88 -14.84 -14.55
N GLY A 398 36.76 -13.95 -15.03
CA GLY A 398 37.37 -14.11 -16.33
C GLY A 398 38.10 -15.46 -16.41
N GLY A 399 37.88 -16.16 -17.52
CA GLY A 399 38.62 -17.32 -17.98
C GLY A 399 38.73 -17.25 -19.49
#